data_AF-A0A8J3Q596-F1
#
_entry.id   AF-A0A8J3Q596-F1
#
_cell.length_a   1.000
_cell.length_b   1.000
_cell.length_c   1.000
_cell.angle_alpha   90.00
_cell.angle_beta   90.00
_cell.angle_gamma   90.00
#
_symmetry.space_group_name_H-M   'P 1'
#
loop_
_entity.id
_entity.type
_entity.pdbx_description
1 polymer ?
#
loop_
_entity_poly.entity_id
_entity_poly.type
_entity_poly.pdbx_seq_one_letter_code
_entity_poly.pdbx_strand_id
1 'polypeptide(L)'
;MPADDVLAAVEAFAARIHALDPKAAVLGELTLSYQGRQTQVPVTAPVKAALAEALRSYHDPRDFGSCDYCADGRLDDNFLCLSCGRPNGLFGQMLTERAEGHLEPPSLPATD
;
A
#
# COMPACT_ATOMS: atom_id res chain seq x y z
N MET A 1 -7.00 7.00 14.69
CA MET A 1 -6.85 8.13 13.75
C MET A 1 -7.64 7.74 12.51
N PRO A 2 -8.46 8.63 11.91
CA PRO A 2 -9.11 8.32 10.64
C PRO A 2 -8.04 7.91 9.62
N ALA A 3 -8.32 6.89 8.80
CA ALA A 3 -7.36 6.38 7.81
C ALA A 3 -7.01 7.44 6.74
N ASP A 4 -7.80 8.51 6.71
CA ASP A 4 -7.92 9.55 5.71
C ASP A 4 -7.50 10.94 6.25
N ASP A 5 -6.96 11.03 7.48
CA ASP A 5 -6.33 12.27 7.98
C ASP A 5 -4.95 12.48 7.34
N VAL A 6 -4.95 13.18 6.19
CA VAL A 6 -3.75 13.46 5.40
C VAL A 6 -2.68 14.25 6.16
N LEU A 7 -3.07 15.17 7.06
CA LEU A 7 -2.12 16.00 7.79
C LEU A 7 -1.32 15.13 8.78
N ALA A 8 -2.04 14.30 9.55
CA ALA A 8 -1.41 13.39 10.49
C ALA A 8 -0.59 12.28 9.80
N ALA A 9 -1.00 11.84 8.60
CA ALA A 9 -0.24 10.89 7.80
C ALA A 9 1.12 11.46 7.37
N VAL A 10 1.17 12.72 6.93
CA VAL A 10 2.43 13.38 6.53
C VAL A 10 3.35 13.61 7.73
N GLU A 11 2.81 14.03 8.87
CA GLU A 11 3.56 14.14 10.14
C GLU A 11 4.19 12.80 10.54
N ALA A 12 3.39 11.73 10.57
CA ALA A 12 3.85 10.40 10.94
C ALA A 12 4.90 9.85 9.96
N PHE A 13 4.73 10.12 8.66
CA PHE A 13 5.69 9.74 7.63
C PHE A 13 7.04 10.43 7.84
N ALA A 14 7.05 11.74 8.05
CA ALA A 14 8.27 12.50 8.30
C ALA A 14 8.95 12.07 9.60
N ALA A 15 8.18 11.87 10.68
CA ALA A 15 8.68 11.43 11.98
C ALA A 15 9.36 10.05 11.91
N ARG A 16 8.76 9.10 11.18
CA ARG A 16 9.34 7.76 10.96
C ARG A 16 10.70 7.82 10.28
N ILE A 17 10.84 8.65 9.25
CA ILE A 17 12.11 8.77 8.51
C ILE A 17 13.15 9.52 9.34
N HIS A 18 12.74 10.58 10.04
CA HIS A 18 13.62 11.32 10.93
C HIS A 18 14.18 10.42 12.05
N ALA A 19 13.38 9.50 12.58
CA ALA A 19 13.86 8.54 13.58
C ALA A 19 15.00 7.63 13.07
N LEU A 20 15.11 7.40 11.75
CA LEU A 20 16.18 6.62 11.14
C LEU A 20 17.50 7.42 10.99
N ASP A 21 17.40 8.74 10.81
CA ASP A 21 18.54 9.65 10.81
C ASP A 21 18.20 10.98 11.51
N PRO A 22 18.25 11.02 12.85
CA PRO A 22 17.89 12.21 13.62
C PRO A 22 18.84 13.38 13.44
N LYS A 23 20.05 13.13 12.90
CA LYS A 23 21.10 14.13 12.72
C LYS A 23 21.07 14.77 11.34
N ALA A 24 20.19 14.31 10.45
CA ALA A 24 20.06 14.88 9.11
C ALA A 24 19.75 16.37 9.18
N ALA A 25 20.52 17.17 8.43
CA ALA A 25 20.31 18.60 8.35
C ALA A 25 18.93 18.93 7.76
N VAL A 26 18.24 19.89 8.38
CA VAL A 26 16.98 20.44 7.87
C VAL A 26 17.30 21.35 6.68
N LEU A 27 16.70 21.04 5.54
CA LEU A 27 16.86 21.76 4.27
C LEU A 27 15.76 22.81 4.07
N GLY A 28 14.66 22.70 4.81
CA GLY A 28 13.52 23.59 4.75
C GLY A 28 12.32 23.01 5.48
N GLU A 29 11.15 23.60 5.26
CA GLU A 29 9.88 23.16 5.85
C GLU A 29 8.83 22.93 4.76
N LEU A 30 8.01 21.91 4.95
CA LEU A 30 6.84 21.64 4.13
C LEU A 30 5.59 21.95 4.95
N THR A 31 4.79 22.89 4.47
CA THR A 31 3.50 23.26 5.08
C THR A 31 2.36 22.64 4.27
N LEU A 32 1.46 21.91 4.94
CA LEU A 32 0.23 21.40 4.34
C LEU A 32 -0.97 21.96 5.09
N SER A 33 -1.97 22.41 4.35
CA SER A 33 -3.20 22.94 4.90
C SER A 33 -4.40 22.20 4.30
N TYR A 34 -5.30 21.72 5.15
CA TYR A 34 -6.50 20.99 4.73
C TYR A 34 -7.64 21.24 5.72
N GLN A 35 -8.82 21.60 5.19
CA GLN A 35 -10.03 21.90 5.99
C GLN A 35 -9.77 22.87 7.16
N GLY A 36 -9.01 23.95 6.91
CA GLY A 36 -8.69 24.96 7.94
C GLY A 36 -7.68 24.52 9.00
N ARG A 37 -7.20 23.27 8.96
CA ARG A 37 -6.06 22.78 9.76
C ARG A 37 -4.77 22.93 8.96
N GLN A 38 -3.66 23.02 9.66
CA GLN A 38 -2.32 23.10 9.07
C GLN A 38 -1.34 22.23 9.84
N THR A 39 -0.42 21.59 9.12
CA THR A 39 0.79 21.00 9.69
C THR A 39 2.04 21.55 9.01
N GLN A 40 3.15 21.51 9.74
CA GLN A 40 4.48 21.88 9.28
C GLN A 40 5.43 20.75 9.64
N VAL A 41 6.13 20.23 8.63
CA VAL A 41 7.12 19.15 8.82
C VAL A 41 8.50 19.59 8.34
N PRO A 42 9.57 19.34 9.11
CA PRO A 42 10.93 19.63 8.67
C PRO A 42 11.31 18.69 7.52
N VAL A 43 11.89 19.25 6.47
CA VAL A 43 12.35 18.50 5.30
C VAL A 43 13.85 18.31 5.38
N THR A 44 14.27 17.09 5.69
CA THR A 44 15.67 16.65 5.59
C THR A 44 15.92 15.94 4.25
N ALA A 45 17.18 15.65 3.90
CA ALA A 45 17.49 14.92 2.66
C ALA A 45 16.78 13.55 2.56
N PRO A 46 16.75 12.71 3.61
CA PRO A 46 15.99 11.45 3.60
C PRO A 46 14.47 11.66 3.44
N VAL A 47 13.88 12.62 4.16
CA VAL A 47 12.44 12.92 4.06
C VAL A 47 12.07 13.36 2.65
N LYS A 48 12.88 14.25 2.04
CA LYS A 48 12.69 14.71 0.66
C LYS A 48 12.71 13.54 -0.34
N ALA A 49 13.71 12.67 -0.23
CA ALA A 49 13.88 11.55 -1.16
C ALA A 49 12.71 10.56 -1.03
N ALA A 50 12.34 10.19 0.19
CA ALA A 50 11.26 9.25 0.45
C ALA A 50 9.89 9.81 0.08
N LEU A 51 9.60 11.09 0.37
CA LEU A 51 8.35 11.72 -0.02
C LEU A 51 8.19 11.76 -1.54
N ALA A 52 9.26 12.15 -2.25
CA ALA A 52 9.25 12.18 -3.69
C ALA A 52 9.07 10.78 -4.30
N GLU A 53 9.65 9.75 -3.68
CA GLU A 53 9.47 8.36 -4.10
C GLU A 53 8.05 7.87 -3.85
N ALA A 54 7.51 8.07 -2.65
CA ALA A 54 6.15 7.67 -2.31
C ALA A 54 5.09 8.27 -3.24
N LEU A 55 5.27 9.52 -3.66
CA LEU A 55 4.38 10.18 -4.62
C LEU A 55 4.54 9.62 -6.05
N ARG A 56 5.76 9.24 -6.46
CA ARG A 56 6.01 8.62 -7.77
C ARG A 56 5.53 7.17 -7.85
N SER A 57 5.63 6.44 -6.75
CA SER A 57 5.24 5.03 -6.66
C SER A 57 3.75 4.85 -6.37
N TYR A 58 2.99 5.94 -6.18
CA TYR A 58 1.55 5.84 -5.95
C TYR A 58 0.87 5.33 -7.23
N HIS A 59 0.16 4.21 -7.09
CA HIS A 59 -0.75 3.69 -8.08
C HIS A 59 -2.17 3.86 -7.58
N ASP A 60 -3.05 4.44 -8.40
CA ASP A 60 -4.45 4.56 -8.02
C ASP A 60 -5.08 3.16 -8.04
N PRO A 61 -5.74 2.71 -6.95
CA PRO A 61 -6.40 1.40 -6.96
C PRO A 61 -7.45 1.24 -8.07
N ARG A 62 -7.95 2.35 -8.61
CA ARG A 62 -8.88 2.34 -9.74
C ARG A 62 -8.20 2.00 -11.07
N ASP A 63 -6.87 2.12 -11.15
CA ASP A 63 -6.09 1.78 -12.34
C ASP A 63 -5.89 0.26 -12.50
N PHE A 64 -6.13 -0.54 -11.45
CA PHE A 64 -6.06 -2.01 -11.54
C PHE A 64 -7.19 -2.63 -12.38
N GLY A 65 -8.19 -1.84 -12.79
CA GLY A 65 -9.26 -2.27 -13.68
C GLY A 65 -10.45 -2.91 -12.96
N SER A 66 -11.39 -3.41 -13.76
CA SER A 66 -12.60 -4.08 -13.31
C SER A 66 -12.46 -5.59 -13.35
N CYS A 67 -13.23 -6.28 -12.52
CA CYS A 67 -13.36 -7.72 -12.58
C CYS A 67 -14.12 -8.16 -13.84
N ASP A 68 -13.60 -9.17 -14.54
CA ASP A 68 -14.26 -9.73 -15.73
C ASP A 68 -15.47 -10.61 -15.37
N TYR A 69 -15.59 -11.01 -14.10
CA TYR A 69 -16.61 -11.96 -13.61
C TYR A 69 -17.79 -11.29 -12.90
N CYS A 70 -17.57 -10.13 -12.27
CA CYS A 70 -18.64 -9.32 -11.71
C CYS A 70 -18.51 -7.90 -12.24
N ALA A 71 -19.60 -7.37 -12.79
CA ALA A 71 -19.61 -6.10 -13.51
C ALA A 71 -19.14 -4.89 -12.66
N ASP A 72 -19.15 -5.03 -11.32
CA ASP A 72 -19.02 -3.92 -10.39
C ASP A 72 -17.72 -3.97 -9.57
N GLY A 73 -16.99 -5.08 -9.63
CA GLY A 73 -15.81 -5.32 -8.79
C GLY A 73 -14.57 -4.59 -9.29
N ARG A 74 -13.81 -3.97 -8.38
CA ARG A 74 -12.46 -3.46 -8.64
C ARG A 74 -11.42 -4.47 -8.20
N LEU A 75 -10.30 -4.51 -8.91
CA LEU A 75 -9.18 -5.35 -8.53
C LEU A 75 -8.31 -4.66 -7.48
N ASP A 76 -7.70 -5.45 -6.60
CA ASP A 76 -6.59 -5.01 -5.77
C ASP A 76 -5.24 -5.14 -6.50
N ASP A 77 -4.17 -4.84 -5.79
CA ASP A 77 -2.79 -4.94 -6.24
C ASP A 77 -2.33 -6.38 -6.56
N ASN A 78 -3.08 -7.39 -6.11
CA ASN A 78 -2.85 -8.81 -6.39
C ASN A 78 -3.78 -9.34 -7.49
N PHE A 79 -4.49 -8.46 -8.20
CA PHE A 79 -5.50 -8.80 -9.21
C PHE A 79 -6.67 -9.63 -8.65
N LEU A 80 -6.93 -9.57 -7.35
CA LEU A 80 -8.12 -10.15 -6.72
C LEU A 80 -9.25 -9.14 -6.79
N CYS A 81 -10.44 -9.60 -7.19
CA CYS A 81 -11.62 -8.78 -7.13
C CYS A 81 -12.03 -8.54 -5.66
N LEU A 82 -12.09 -7.27 -5.26
CA LEU A 82 -12.51 -6.86 -3.92
C LEU A 82 -13.97 -7.23 -3.60
N SER A 83 -14.81 -7.44 -4.62
CA SER A 83 -16.23 -7.79 -4.45
C SER A 83 -16.47 -9.29 -4.40
N CYS A 84 -15.93 -10.05 -5.37
CA CYS A 84 -16.21 -11.50 -5.49
C CYS A 84 -15.06 -12.40 -5.03
N GLY A 85 -13.92 -11.82 -4.63
CA GLY A 85 -12.74 -12.53 -4.16
C GLY A 85 -11.99 -13.34 -5.23
N ARG A 86 -12.46 -13.29 -6.49
CA ARG A 86 -11.87 -14.09 -7.57
C ARG A 86 -10.61 -13.43 -8.13
N PRO A 87 -9.54 -14.20 -8.36
CA PRO A 87 -8.42 -13.76 -9.18
C PRO A 87 -8.91 -13.41 -10.59
N ASN A 88 -8.50 -12.25 -11.11
CA ASN A 88 -8.84 -11.81 -12.45
C ASN A 88 -7.76 -12.15 -13.48
N GLY A 89 -8.17 -12.27 -14.74
CA GLY A 89 -7.29 -12.59 -15.86
C GLY A 89 -6.81 -14.05 -15.89
N LEU A 90 -6.10 -14.39 -16.97
CA LEU A 90 -5.63 -15.75 -17.28
C LEU A 90 -4.71 -16.33 -16.19
N PHE A 91 -3.85 -15.49 -15.61
CA PHE A 91 -2.95 -15.91 -14.53
C PHE A 91 -3.72 -16.31 -13.27
N GLY A 92 -4.72 -15.51 -12.89
CA GLY A 92 -5.59 -15.82 -11.76
C GLY A 92 -6.42 -17.09 -11.97
N GLN A 93 -6.88 -17.30 -13.20
CA GLN A 93 -7.56 -18.54 -13.59
C GLN A 93 -6.63 -19.76 -13.43
N MET A 94 -5.39 -19.68 -13.94
CA MET A 94 -4.40 -20.76 -13.80
C MET A 94 -4.05 -21.07 -12.34
N LEU A 95 -3.95 -20.06 -11.47
CA LEU A 95 -3.74 -20.26 -10.03
C LEU A 95 -4.91 -20.99 -9.38
N THR A 96 -6.15 -20.61 -9.74
CA THR A 96 -7.37 -21.25 -9.21
C THR A 96 -7.43 -22.71 -9.63
N GLU A 97 -7.24 -23.00 -10.92
CA GLU A 97 -7.22 -24.36 -11.47
C GLU A 97 -6.12 -25.22 -10.83
N ARG A 98 -4.96 -24.64 -10.53
CA ARG A 98 -3.87 -25.35 -9.85
C ARG A 98 -4.17 -25.60 -8.37
N ALA A 99 -4.78 -24.64 -7.68
CA ALA A 99 -5.16 -24.78 -6.28
C ALA A 99 -6.25 -25.83 -6.07
N GLU A 100 -7.23 -25.90 -6.98
CA GLU A 100 -8.28 -26.95 -6.98
C GLU A 100 -7.69 -28.36 -7.16
N GLY A 101 -6.55 -28.47 -7.83
CA GLY A 101 -5.81 -29.74 -7.98
C GLY A 101 -4.85 -30.09 -6.84
N HIS A 102 -4.63 -29.20 -5.87
CA HIS A 102 -3.72 -29.44 -4.75
C HIS A 102 -4.41 -30.12 -3.57
N LEU A 103 -4.17 -31.42 -3.39
CA LEU A 103 -4.38 -32.11 -2.12
C LEU A 103 -3.19 -31.84 -1.20
N GLU A 104 -3.44 -31.30 -0.01
CA GLU A 104 -2.40 -31.08 1.00
C GLU A 104 -1.74 -32.43 1.35
N PRO A 105 -0.41 -32.56 1.26
CA PRO A 105 0.26 -33.79 1.63
C PRO A 105 0.08 -34.04 3.13
N PRO A 106 -0.06 -35.31 3.57
CA PRO A 106 -0.23 -35.63 4.98
C PRO A 106 0.95 -35.08 5.78
N SER A 107 0.65 -34.47 6.93
CA SER A 107 1.64 -33.93 7.84
C SER A 107 2.64 -34.99 8.28
N LEU A 108 3.92 -34.60 8.35
CA LEU A 108 4.98 -35.51 8.81
C LEU A 108 4.73 -35.90 10.28
N PRO A 109 4.91 -37.18 10.65
CA PRO A 109 4.68 -37.63 12.01
C PRO A 109 5.66 -36.95 12.97
N ALA A 110 5.15 -36.57 14.15
CA ALA A 110 5.96 -36.05 15.24
C ALA A 110 7.05 -37.08 15.61
N THR A 111 8.29 -36.61 15.71
CA THR A 111 9.42 -37.41 16.20
C THR A 111 9.43 -37.31 17.72
N ASP A 112 9.20 -38.45 18.39
CA ASP A 112 9.46 -38.64 19.84
C ASP A 112 10.96 -38.67 20.14
#